data_AF-A0A9Q3UZL3-F1
#
_entry.id   AF-A0A9Q3UZL3-F1
#
_cell.length_a   1.000
_cell.length_b   1.000
_cell.length_c   1.000
_cell.angle_alpha   90.00
_cell.angle_beta   90.00
_cell.angle_gamma   90.00
#
_symmetry.space_group_name_H-M   'P 1'
#
loop_
_entity.id
_entity.type
_entity.pdbx_description
1 polymer ?
#
loop_
_entity_poly.entity_id
_entity_poly.type
_entity_poly.pdbx_seq_one_letter_code
_entity_poly.pdbx_strand_id
1 'polypeptide(L)'
;MKITLDDIEQFSVPLEDYISNWVFMDENDKLAPAEHQDQIFALTKEAANFLWDFDMQLGIECSEKYFKVITIFESGTAKTAEIKKFLYNLGIPFSHKVFIAMQPDTGFVLTWKMVIKYSHNLFFGYDQVVRDRTLNWALQFDHDDIFTFGKDIIFDAAKEKQKNIEKIDNALKEMAERKKQQENYLKQ
;
A
#
# COMPACT_ATOMS: atom_id res chain seq x y z
N MET A 1 16.59 17.09 6.66
CA MET A 1 15.41 16.57 7.37
C MET A 1 15.13 15.18 6.82
N LYS A 2 14.76 14.19 7.63
CA LYS A 2 14.46 12.82 7.16
C LYS A 2 12.94 12.70 7.03
N ILE A 3 12.44 12.38 5.84
CA ILE A 3 11.01 12.21 5.57
C ILE A 3 10.49 10.99 6.34
N THR A 4 9.30 11.11 6.93
CA THR A 4 8.58 10.07 7.67
C THR A 4 7.10 10.11 7.29
N LEU A 5 6.32 9.09 7.62
CA LEU A 5 4.86 9.14 7.42
C LEU A 5 4.16 10.24 8.24
N ASP A 6 4.82 10.78 9.26
CA ASP A 6 4.25 11.78 10.17
C ASP A 6 4.29 13.18 9.58
N ASP A 7 5.29 13.47 8.73
CA ASP A 7 5.57 14.77 8.16
C ASP A 7 5.55 14.78 6.62
N ILE A 8 5.28 13.63 5.97
CA ILE A 8 5.31 13.48 4.51
C ILE A 8 4.44 14.51 3.77
N GLU A 9 3.30 14.91 4.34
CA GLU A 9 2.41 15.91 3.75
C GLU A 9 3.01 17.31 3.66
N GLN A 10 4.04 17.62 4.46
CA GLN A 10 4.76 18.90 4.41
C GLN A 10 5.66 18.98 3.17
N PHE A 11 5.93 17.85 2.52
CA PHE A 11 6.76 17.74 1.33
C PHE A 11 5.88 17.63 0.08
N SER A 12 4.96 18.59 -0.08
CA SER A 12 4.06 18.68 -1.23
C SER A 12 4.37 19.85 -2.15
N VAL A 13 3.99 19.72 -3.42
CA VAL A 13 4.02 20.79 -4.43
C VAL A 13 2.60 21.21 -4.82
N PRO A 14 2.38 22.40 -5.39
CA PRO A 14 1.10 22.78 -5.95
C PRO A 14 0.60 21.75 -6.97
N LEU A 15 -0.69 21.41 -6.89
CA LEU A 15 -1.28 20.39 -7.76
C LEU A 15 -1.23 20.79 -9.24
N GLU A 16 -1.34 22.09 -9.54
CA GLU A 16 -1.28 22.62 -10.91
C GLU A 16 0.00 22.24 -11.64
N ASP A 17 1.14 22.24 -10.93
CA ASP A 17 2.46 21.94 -11.49
C ASP A 17 2.82 20.45 -11.44
N TYR A 18 1.90 19.60 -10.94
CA TYR A 18 2.19 18.19 -10.71
C TYR A 18 2.02 17.32 -11.96
N ILE A 19 2.97 16.41 -12.20
CA ILE A 19 2.98 15.55 -13.41
C ILE A 19 1.71 14.70 -13.56
N SER A 20 1.08 14.33 -12.44
CA SER A 20 -0.14 13.52 -12.42
C SER A 20 -1.37 14.29 -11.93
N ASN A 21 -1.42 15.60 -12.20
CA ASN A 21 -2.58 16.43 -11.87
C ASN A 21 -3.86 16.00 -12.62
N TRP A 22 -3.72 15.33 -13.77
CA TRP A 22 -4.81 14.76 -14.58
C TRP A 22 -5.71 13.80 -13.79
N VAL A 23 -5.20 13.16 -12.73
CA VAL A 23 -5.99 12.32 -11.82
C VAL A 23 -7.18 13.09 -11.23
N PHE A 24 -7.00 14.40 -11.03
CA PHE A 24 -7.97 15.28 -10.36
C PHE A 24 -8.67 16.24 -11.32
N MET A 25 -8.54 16.03 -12.63
CA MET A 25 -9.25 16.81 -13.64
C MET A 25 -10.64 16.23 -13.93
N ASP A 26 -11.56 17.10 -14.37
CA ASP A 26 -12.85 16.68 -14.92
C ASP A 26 -12.78 16.37 -16.42
N GLU A 27 -13.92 16.01 -17.02
CA GLU A 27 -14.04 15.68 -18.45
C GLU A 27 -13.71 16.84 -19.41
N ASN A 28 -13.57 18.07 -18.90
CA ASN A 28 -13.19 19.27 -19.65
C ASN A 28 -11.76 19.73 -19.32
N ASP A 29 -10.93 18.84 -18.78
CA ASP A 29 -9.56 19.11 -18.33
C ASP A 29 -9.45 20.22 -17.28
N LYS A 30 -10.53 20.47 -16.53
CA LYS A 30 -10.50 21.45 -15.44
C LYS A 30 -10.06 20.79 -14.15
N LEU A 31 -9.06 21.38 -13.52
CA LEU A 31 -8.58 20.92 -12.22
C LEU A 31 -9.68 21.00 -11.15
N ALA A 32 -9.56 20.12 -10.16
CA ALA A 32 -10.41 20.08 -8.98
C ALA A 32 -10.68 21.48 -8.38
N PRO A 33 -11.88 21.76 -7.85
CA PRO A 33 -12.15 23.00 -7.14
C PRO A 33 -11.31 23.12 -5.87
N ALA A 34 -11.08 24.34 -5.38
CA ALA A 34 -10.23 24.62 -4.22
C ALA A 34 -10.56 23.75 -2.98
N GLU A 35 -11.84 23.53 -2.67
CA GLU A 35 -12.28 22.67 -1.55
C GLU A 35 -11.72 21.24 -1.64
N HIS A 36 -11.55 20.72 -2.85
CA HIS A 36 -10.95 19.40 -3.07
C HIS A 36 -9.43 19.48 -3.03
N GLN A 37 -8.84 20.52 -3.62
CA GLN A 37 -7.38 20.72 -3.62
C GLN A 37 -6.81 20.81 -2.19
N ASP A 38 -7.54 21.41 -1.25
CA ASP A 38 -7.17 21.47 0.18
C ASP A 38 -7.08 20.07 0.86
N GLN A 39 -7.54 19.03 0.18
CA GLN A 39 -7.53 17.64 0.63
C GLN A 39 -6.60 16.73 -0.20
N ILE A 40 -5.84 17.33 -1.13
CA ILE A 40 -4.93 16.64 -2.05
C ILE A 40 -3.52 17.19 -1.85
N PHE A 41 -2.63 16.37 -1.31
CA PHE A 41 -1.22 16.71 -1.14
C PHE A 41 -0.40 15.94 -2.18
N ALA A 42 -0.10 16.59 -3.30
CA ALA A 42 0.78 16.04 -4.33
C ALA A 42 2.23 16.05 -3.84
N LEU A 43 2.81 14.87 -3.64
CA LEU A 43 4.11 14.74 -3.00
C LEU A 43 5.25 15.18 -3.94
N THR A 44 6.24 15.87 -3.39
CA THR A 44 7.56 16.03 -4.03
C THR A 44 8.13 14.67 -4.43
N LYS A 45 9.04 14.66 -5.41
CA LYS A 45 9.67 13.45 -5.89
C LYS A 45 10.36 12.66 -4.78
N GLU A 46 11.03 13.35 -3.86
CA GLU A 46 11.73 12.75 -2.72
C GLU A 46 10.75 12.09 -1.74
N ALA A 47 9.60 12.71 -1.49
CA ALA A 47 8.58 12.16 -0.61
C ALA A 47 7.84 10.98 -1.25
N ALA A 48 7.53 11.07 -2.55
CA ALA A 48 6.97 9.95 -3.30
C ALA A 48 7.93 8.75 -3.32
N ASN A 49 9.23 8.99 -3.53
CA ASN A 49 10.23 7.94 -3.51
C ASN A 49 10.38 7.28 -2.14
N PHE A 50 10.37 8.08 -1.05
CA PHE A 50 10.33 7.54 0.30
C PHE A 50 9.12 6.62 0.53
N LEU A 51 7.93 7.04 0.09
CA LEU A 51 6.71 6.24 0.26
C LEU A 51 6.75 4.95 -0.57
N TRP A 52 7.22 5.04 -1.81
CA TRP A 52 7.42 3.89 -2.68
C TRP A 52 8.36 2.85 -2.05
N ASP A 53 9.54 3.30 -1.62
CA ASP A 53 10.54 2.45 -0.97
C ASP A 53 9.99 1.85 0.34
N PHE A 54 9.20 2.64 1.09
CA PHE A 54 8.56 2.18 2.30
C PHE A 54 7.60 1.01 2.02
N ASP A 55 6.70 1.13 1.03
CA ASP A 55 5.76 0.05 0.68
C ASP A 55 6.48 -1.19 0.14
N MET A 56 7.52 -0.99 -0.70
CA MET A 56 8.35 -2.10 -1.20
C MET A 56 9.09 -2.84 -0.08
N GLN A 57 9.63 -2.12 0.91
CA GLN A 57 10.29 -2.73 2.05
C GLN A 57 9.31 -3.38 3.02
N LEU A 58 8.10 -2.83 3.15
CA LEU A 58 7.07 -3.38 4.01
C LEU A 58 6.65 -4.78 3.52
N GLY A 59 6.48 -4.96 2.21
CA GLY A 59 6.25 -6.27 1.59
C GLY A 59 4.99 -6.99 2.10
N ILE A 60 4.02 -6.23 2.61
CA ILE A 60 2.75 -6.75 3.13
C ILE A 60 1.73 -6.71 2.00
N GLU A 61 1.35 -7.86 1.48
CA GLU A 61 0.23 -7.98 0.56
C GLU A 61 -1.10 -8.14 1.32
N CYS A 62 -2.22 -7.82 0.67
CA CYS A 62 -3.55 -8.07 1.20
C CYS A 62 -3.90 -9.56 1.11
N SER A 63 -3.28 -10.39 1.96
CA SER A 63 -3.57 -11.83 2.06
C SER A 63 -3.85 -12.25 3.50
N GLU A 64 -4.45 -13.43 3.65
CA GLU A 64 -4.75 -14.04 4.97
C GLU A 64 -3.50 -14.30 5.82
N LYS A 65 -2.31 -14.26 5.21
CA LYS A 65 -1.03 -14.28 5.93
C LYS A 65 -0.85 -13.04 6.82
N TYR A 66 -1.36 -11.89 6.36
CA TYR A 66 -1.08 -10.59 6.99
C TYR A 66 -2.30 -9.95 7.64
N PHE A 67 -3.51 -10.26 7.18
CA PHE A 67 -4.75 -9.63 7.65
C PHE A 67 -5.80 -10.67 8.07
N LYS A 68 -6.64 -10.35 9.06
CA LYS A 68 -7.75 -11.22 9.49
C LYS A 68 -8.88 -11.28 8.47
N VAL A 69 -9.14 -10.16 7.80
CA VAL A 69 -10.26 -10.01 6.89
C VAL A 69 -9.73 -9.59 5.54
N ILE A 70 -10.08 -10.37 4.51
CA ILE A 70 -9.83 -10.06 3.11
C ILE A 70 -11.16 -9.85 2.41
N THR A 71 -11.26 -8.77 1.63
CA THR A 71 -12.40 -8.49 0.75
C THR A 71 -11.88 -8.24 -0.65
N ILE A 72 -12.44 -8.94 -1.63
CA ILE A 72 -12.06 -8.82 -3.05
C ILE A 72 -13.23 -8.21 -3.82
N PHE A 73 -12.91 -7.32 -4.75
CA PHE A 73 -13.88 -6.72 -5.66
C PHE A 73 -13.27 -6.60 -7.06
N GLU A 74 -13.80 -7.41 -7.99
CA GLU A 74 -13.45 -7.36 -9.41
C GLU A 74 -14.13 -6.15 -10.06
N SER A 75 -13.33 -5.19 -10.53
CA SER A 75 -13.83 -3.90 -11.03
C SER A 75 -13.76 -3.73 -12.55
N GLY A 76 -13.16 -4.67 -13.29
CA GLY A 76 -12.92 -4.53 -14.73
C GLY A 76 -14.18 -4.34 -15.60
N THR A 77 -15.37 -4.70 -15.11
CA THR A 77 -16.65 -4.40 -15.77
C THR A 77 -17.58 -3.51 -14.94
N ALA A 78 -17.13 -3.09 -13.76
CA ALA A 78 -17.92 -2.31 -12.83
C ALA A 78 -18.05 -0.85 -13.30
N LYS A 79 -19.23 -0.27 -13.11
CA LYS A 79 -19.42 1.16 -13.35
C LYS A 79 -18.71 1.97 -12.27
N THR A 80 -18.34 3.20 -12.58
CA THR A 80 -17.74 4.14 -11.61
C THR A 80 -18.56 4.26 -10.31
N ALA A 81 -19.89 4.23 -10.40
CA ALA A 81 -20.76 4.28 -9.22
C ALA A 81 -20.61 3.06 -8.30
N GLU A 82 -20.33 1.88 -8.86
CA GLU A 82 -20.14 0.63 -8.12
C GLU A 82 -18.80 0.62 -7.41
N ILE A 83 -17.73 1.06 -8.07
CA ILE A 83 -16.40 1.26 -7.45
C ILE A 83 -16.51 2.24 -6.28
N LYS A 84 -17.18 3.38 -6.48
CA LYS A 84 -17.40 4.37 -5.39
C LYS A 84 -18.17 3.79 -4.22
N LYS A 85 -19.21 2.98 -4.50
CA LYS A 85 -20.00 2.31 -3.48
C LYS A 85 -19.17 1.27 -2.72
N PHE A 86 -18.34 0.50 -3.40
CA PHE A 86 -17.41 -0.45 -2.79
C PHE A 86 -16.46 0.27 -1.82
N LEU A 87 -15.76 1.31 -2.29
CA LEU A 87 -14.83 2.10 -1.46
C LEU A 87 -15.52 2.78 -0.27
N TYR A 88 -16.75 3.27 -0.44
CA TYR A 88 -17.57 3.80 0.64
C TYR A 88 -17.87 2.74 1.71
N ASN A 89 -18.21 1.52 1.28
CA ASN A 89 -18.58 0.42 2.18
C ASN A 89 -17.40 -0.16 2.98
N LEU A 90 -16.15 0.21 2.65
CA LEU A 90 -14.98 -0.15 3.47
C LEU A 90 -15.02 0.50 4.87
N GLY A 91 -15.86 1.52 5.06
CA GLY A 91 -16.13 2.12 6.37
C GLY A 91 -15.01 3.03 6.89
N ILE A 92 -14.13 3.50 6.01
CA ILE A 92 -13.06 4.44 6.35
C ILE A 92 -13.66 5.87 6.42
N PRO A 93 -13.40 6.65 7.49
CA PRO A 93 -13.93 8.01 7.61
C PRO A 93 -13.46 8.92 6.49
N PHE A 94 -14.35 9.78 5.98
CA PHE A 94 -14.04 10.68 4.86
C PHE A 94 -12.88 11.65 5.10
N SER A 95 -12.68 12.10 6.34
CA SER A 95 -11.56 12.97 6.73
C SER A 95 -10.24 12.23 6.94
N HIS A 96 -10.26 10.89 6.92
CA HIS A 96 -9.09 10.08 7.19
C HIS A 96 -8.07 10.24 6.08
N LYS A 97 -6.81 10.53 6.44
CA LYS A 97 -5.73 10.70 5.48
C LYS A 97 -5.09 9.35 5.16
N VAL A 98 -4.81 9.15 3.88
CA VAL A 98 -4.20 7.94 3.34
C VAL A 98 -3.07 8.29 2.39
N PHE A 99 -2.14 7.35 2.25
CA PHE A 99 -0.96 7.45 1.41
C PHE A 99 -1.14 6.57 0.18
N ILE A 100 -0.73 7.08 -0.97
CA ILE A 100 -0.76 6.36 -2.24
C ILE A 100 0.57 6.59 -2.96
N ALA A 101 1.37 5.53 -3.12
CA ALA A 101 2.50 5.54 -4.02
C ALA A 101 2.04 5.00 -5.38
N MET A 102 2.02 5.87 -6.40
CA MET A 102 1.60 5.49 -7.75
C MET A 102 2.80 5.04 -8.58
N GLN A 103 3.92 5.76 -8.46
CA GLN A 103 5.21 5.45 -9.09
C GLN A 103 6.36 5.91 -8.17
N PRO A 104 7.62 5.53 -8.43
CA PRO A 104 8.76 5.93 -7.60
C PRO A 104 8.94 7.44 -7.41
N ASP A 105 8.39 8.28 -8.28
CA ASP A 105 8.43 9.74 -8.19
C ASP A 105 7.05 10.40 -8.13
N THR A 106 5.99 9.60 -8.06
CA THR A 106 4.61 10.08 -8.06
C THR A 106 3.82 9.47 -6.92
N GLY A 107 3.30 10.32 -6.02
CA GLY A 107 2.52 9.88 -4.87
C GLY A 107 1.70 11.00 -4.25
N PHE A 108 0.74 10.59 -3.42
CA PHE A 108 -0.24 11.49 -2.84
C PHE A 108 -0.48 11.18 -1.37
N VAL A 109 -0.76 12.23 -0.59
CA VAL A 109 -1.60 12.10 0.60
C VAL A 109 -2.98 12.64 0.27
N LEU A 110 -4.02 11.85 0.49
CA LEU A 110 -5.40 12.20 0.19
C LEU A 110 -6.28 11.99 1.42
N THR A 111 -7.37 12.75 1.54
CA THR A 111 -8.48 12.29 2.38
C THR A 111 -9.21 11.12 1.69
N TRP A 112 -9.83 10.23 2.47
CA TRP A 112 -10.62 9.13 1.91
C TRP A 112 -11.77 9.62 1.03
N LYS A 113 -12.34 10.81 1.34
CA LYS A 113 -13.32 11.48 0.47
C LYS A 113 -12.77 11.67 -0.95
N MET A 114 -11.51 12.10 -1.08
CA MET A 114 -10.88 12.33 -2.38
C MET A 114 -10.57 11.03 -3.11
N VAL A 115 -10.15 9.98 -2.39
CA VAL A 115 -9.98 8.63 -2.98
C VAL A 115 -11.27 8.15 -3.63
N ILE A 116 -12.40 8.23 -2.92
CA ILE A 116 -13.71 7.85 -3.48
C ILE A 116 -14.08 8.78 -4.65
N LYS A 117 -13.93 10.11 -4.49
CA LYS A 117 -14.36 11.07 -5.51
C LYS A 117 -13.67 10.84 -6.85
N TYR A 118 -12.36 10.60 -6.82
CA TYR A 118 -11.48 10.50 -7.98
C TYR A 118 -11.11 9.06 -8.36
N SER A 119 -11.76 8.06 -7.75
CA SER A 119 -11.42 6.63 -7.90
C SER A 119 -11.23 6.16 -9.35
N HIS A 120 -12.06 6.64 -10.28
CA HIS A 120 -11.99 6.28 -11.72
C HIS A 120 -10.68 6.66 -12.43
N ASN A 121 -10.02 7.74 -12.02
CA ASN A 121 -8.74 8.16 -12.57
C ASN A 121 -7.57 7.70 -11.69
N LEU A 122 -7.84 7.55 -10.39
CA LEU A 122 -6.84 7.14 -9.41
C LEU A 122 -6.45 5.68 -9.62
N PHE A 123 -7.44 4.78 -9.80
CA PHE A 123 -7.21 3.34 -9.98
C PHE A 123 -7.36 2.98 -11.46
N PHE A 124 -6.27 3.13 -12.21
CA PHE A 124 -6.24 2.85 -13.64
C PHE A 124 -4.86 2.34 -14.07
N GLY A 125 -4.82 1.13 -14.62
CA GLY A 125 -3.69 0.63 -15.42
C GLY A 125 -2.37 0.33 -14.68
N TYR A 126 -2.33 0.43 -13.35
CA TYR A 126 -1.13 0.17 -12.55
C TYR A 126 -1.46 -0.46 -11.20
N ASP A 127 -0.55 -1.28 -10.70
CA ASP A 127 -0.61 -1.80 -9.35
C ASP A 127 -0.42 -0.65 -8.34
N GLN A 128 -1.34 -0.55 -7.39
CA GLN A 128 -1.35 0.52 -6.39
C GLN A 128 -1.67 0.00 -5.00
N VAL A 129 -1.10 0.66 -4.01
CA VAL A 129 -1.33 0.38 -2.61
C VAL A 129 -1.79 1.65 -1.93
N VAL A 130 -2.90 1.56 -1.21
CA VAL A 130 -3.44 2.62 -0.36
C VAL A 130 -3.42 2.16 1.08
N ARG A 131 -2.82 2.96 1.97
CA ARG A 131 -2.74 2.68 3.40
C ARG A 131 -2.92 3.95 4.20
N ASP A 132 -3.20 3.79 5.49
CA ASP A 132 -3.04 4.88 6.45
C ASP A 132 -1.80 4.68 7.33
N ARG A 133 -1.58 5.64 8.23
CA ARG A 133 -0.47 5.62 9.18
C ARG A 133 -0.53 4.45 10.18
N THR A 134 -1.70 3.86 10.41
CA THR A 134 -1.86 2.77 11.38
C THR A 134 -1.31 1.46 10.84
N LEU A 135 -1.24 1.31 9.51
CA LEU A 135 -0.91 0.08 8.80
C LEU A 135 -1.83 -1.10 9.18
N ASN A 136 -2.96 -0.85 9.85
CA ASN A 136 -3.90 -1.89 10.27
C ASN A 136 -4.75 -2.42 9.12
N TRP A 137 -4.76 -1.72 7.99
CA TRP A 137 -5.43 -2.13 6.77
C TRP A 137 -4.65 -1.66 5.54
N ALA A 138 -4.93 -2.26 4.40
CA ALA A 138 -4.47 -1.83 3.09
C ALA A 138 -5.52 -2.10 2.03
N LEU A 139 -5.57 -1.25 1.01
CA LEU A 139 -6.30 -1.49 -0.21
C LEU A 139 -5.27 -1.63 -1.33
N GLN A 140 -5.27 -2.78 -2.00
CA GLN A 140 -4.49 -3.02 -3.19
C GLN A 140 -5.41 -2.96 -4.40
N PHE A 141 -4.93 -2.35 -5.46
CA PHE A 141 -5.52 -2.43 -6.79
C PHE A 141 -4.46 -3.01 -7.70
N ASP A 142 -4.75 -4.08 -8.41
CA ASP A 142 -3.82 -4.66 -9.38
C ASP A 142 -4.24 -4.35 -10.83
N HIS A 143 -3.32 -4.61 -11.75
CA HIS A 143 -3.51 -4.40 -13.19
C HIS A 143 -4.60 -5.29 -13.84
N ASP A 144 -5.17 -6.26 -13.12
CA ASP A 144 -6.31 -7.07 -13.56
C ASP A 144 -7.67 -6.45 -13.14
N ASP A 145 -7.64 -5.17 -12.74
CA ASP A 145 -8.77 -4.41 -12.23
C ASP A 145 -9.39 -5.01 -10.95
N ILE A 146 -8.58 -5.65 -10.10
CA ILE A 146 -9.05 -6.26 -8.86
C ILE A 146 -8.65 -5.40 -7.67
N PHE A 147 -9.65 -5.02 -6.87
CA PHE A 147 -9.42 -4.46 -5.54
C PHE A 147 -9.32 -5.58 -4.52
N THR A 148 -8.24 -5.61 -3.75
CA THR A 148 -8.08 -6.48 -2.59
C THR A 148 -7.87 -5.64 -1.33
N PHE A 149 -8.84 -5.69 -0.41
CA PHE A 149 -8.81 -4.97 0.85
C PHE A 149 -8.48 -5.92 2.00
N GLY A 150 -7.34 -5.70 2.64
CA GLY A 150 -6.93 -6.38 3.86
C GLY A 150 -7.19 -5.51 5.08
N LYS A 151 -7.83 -6.07 6.11
CA LYS A 151 -8.15 -5.37 7.37
C LYS A 151 -7.79 -6.21 8.59
N ASP A 152 -7.43 -5.49 9.65
CA ASP A 152 -6.99 -6.01 10.94
C ASP A 152 -5.70 -6.82 10.81
N ILE A 153 -4.60 -6.09 10.73
CA ILE A 153 -3.26 -6.68 10.58
C ILE A 153 -2.98 -7.66 11.72
N ILE A 154 -2.51 -8.85 11.37
CA ILE A 154 -2.07 -9.91 12.29
C ILE A 154 -0.58 -10.20 12.17
N PHE A 155 0.07 -9.56 11.21
CA PHE A 155 1.49 -9.70 10.99
C PHE A 155 2.28 -8.93 12.03
N ASP A 156 2.93 -9.67 12.93
CA ASP A 156 3.94 -9.15 13.82
C ASP A 156 5.32 -9.45 13.20
N ALA A 157 5.90 -8.43 12.56
CA ALA A 157 7.19 -8.54 11.89
C ALA A 157 8.32 -8.99 12.84
N ALA A 158 8.27 -8.60 14.12
CA ALA A 158 9.25 -9.01 15.12
C ALA A 158 9.10 -10.50 15.45
N LYS A 159 7.86 -10.97 15.61
CA LYS A 159 7.57 -12.38 15.85
C LYS A 159 7.91 -13.27 14.65
N GLU A 160 7.63 -12.82 13.42
CA GLU A 160 7.97 -13.59 12.22
C GLU A 160 9.48 -13.63 11.97
N LYS A 161 10.20 -12.53 12.24
CA LYS A 161 11.68 -12.55 12.25
C LYS A 161 12.22 -13.56 13.26
N GLN A 162 11.67 -13.60 14.47
CA GLN A 162 12.07 -14.54 15.51
C GLN A 162 11.82 -16.00 15.08
N LYS A 163 10.64 -16.31 14.53
CA LYS A 163 10.33 -17.65 14.00
C LYS A 163 11.29 -18.08 12.89
N ASN A 164 11.67 -17.16 12.00
CA ASN A 164 12.60 -17.47 10.91
C ASN A 164 14.03 -17.73 11.41
N ILE A 165 14.49 -16.98 12.41
CA ILE A 165 15.78 -17.25 13.09
C ILE A 165 15.75 -18.65 13.71
N GLU A 166 14.69 -18.99 14.45
CA GLU A 166 14.55 -20.32 15.08
C GLU A 166 14.54 -21.46 14.05
N LYS A 167 13.88 -21.29 12.90
CA LYS A 167 13.91 -22.27 11.80
C LYS A 167 15.31 -22.49 11.25
N ILE A 168 16.08 -21.41 11.04
CA ILE A 168 17.45 -21.49 10.54
C ILE A 168 18.34 -22.21 11.55
N ASP A 169 18.25 -21.85 12.83
CA ASP A 169 19.03 -22.49 13.90
C ASP A 169 18.73 -24.00 14.00
N ASN A 170 17.46 -24.39 13.86
CA ASN A 170 17.07 -25.80 13.84
C ASN A 170 17.62 -26.52 12.60
N ALA A 171 17.52 -25.93 11.42
CA ALA A 171 18.08 -26.52 10.20
C ALA A 171 19.61 -26.70 10.28
N LEU A 172 20.33 -25.73 10.86
CA LEU A 172 21.78 -25.82 11.07
C LEU A 172 22.14 -26.95 12.06
N LYS A 173 21.37 -27.12 13.13
CA LYS A 173 21.57 -28.24 14.08
C LYS A 173 21.34 -29.59 13.41
N GLU A 174 20.25 -29.75 12.66
CA GLU A 174 19.99 -30.99 11.92
C GLU A 174 21.09 -31.30 10.90
N MET A 175 21.59 -30.29 10.19
CA MET A 175 22.72 -30.49 9.26
C MET A 175 23.99 -30.94 9.98
N ALA A 176 24.29 -30.35 11.14
CA ALA A 176 25.44 -30.74 11.96
C ALA A 176 25.31 -32.18 12.50
N GLU A 177 24.10 -32.59 12.91
CA GLU A 177 23.82 -33.95 13.36
C GLU A 177 23.97 -34.97 12.23
N ARG A 178 23.40 -34.68 11.04
CA ARG A 178 23.56 -35.53 9.85
C ARG A 178 25.04 -35.69 9.48
N LYS A 179 25.81 -34.59 9.54
CA LYS A 179 27.25 -34.63 9.25
C LYS A 179 28.03 -35.50 10.25
N LYS A 180 27.72 -35.41 11.55
CA LYS A 180 28.33 -36.28 12.57
C LYS A 180 27.98 -37.75 12.37
N GLN A 181 26.73 -38.06 12.03
CA GLN A 181 26.30 -39.44 11.75
C GLN A 181 27.04 -40.01 10.53
N GLN A 182 27.20 -39.21 9.47
CA GLN A 182 27.93 -39.60 8.28
C GLN A 182 29.43 -39.82 8.55
N GLU A 183 30.06 -38.95 9.36
CA GLU A 183 31.46 -39.13 9.79
C GLU A 183 31.67 -40.37 10.66
N ASN A 184 30.69 -40.75 11.49
CA ASN A 184 30.76 -41.97 12.29
C ASN A 184 30.58 -43.23 11.45
N TYR A 185 29.71 -43.19 10.43
CA TYR A 185 29.52 -44.30 9.50
C TYR A 185 30.77 -44.57 8.65
N LEU A 186 31.50 -43.53 8.24
CA LEU A 186 32.74 -43.64 7.47
C LEU A 186 33.95 -44.13 8.29
N LYS A 187 33.82 -44.24 9.62
CA LYS A 187 34.87 -44.70 10.55
C LYS A 187 34.66 -46.16 11.02
N GLN A 188 33.58 -46.81 10.58
CA GLN A 188 33.33 -48.25 10.78
C GLN A 188 33.75 -49.03 9.53
#